data_AF-A0AAV0XKD6-F1
#
_entry.id   AF-A0AAV0XKD6-F1
#
_cell.length_a   1.000
_cell.length_b   1.000
_cell.length_c   1.000
_cell.angle_alpha   90.00
_cell.angle_beta   90.00
_cell.angle_gamma   90.00
#
_symmetry.space_group_name_H-M   'P 1'
#
loop_
_entity.id
_entity.type
_entity.pdbx_description
1 polymer ?
#
loop_
_entity_poly.entity_id
_entity_poly.type
_entity_poly.pdbx_seq_one_letter_code
_entity_poly.pdbx_strand_id
1 'polypeptide(L)'
;MNPCVRIKPQEGLENNSVAEVDPGDPPVLPDVQKLPSESIDIGDINTGPIRPNLQTYPKNVFGKQNRAFSSTLFDGFPWLEYSIQRDAVFFYPCRVF
;
A
#
# COMPACT_ATOMS: atom_id res chain seq x y z
N MET A 1 19.97 18.05 -12.77
CA MET A 1 19.28 18.18 -11.46
C MET A 1 17.80 18.07 -11.74
N ASN A 2 17.18 16.94 -11.41
CA ASN A 2 15.75 16.74 -11.67
C ASN A 2 14.96 17.11 -10.39
N PRO A 3 13.93 17.97 -10.47
CA PRO A 3 13.16 18.38 -9.31
C PRO A 3 12.20 17.28 -8.85
N CYS A 4 12.00 17.21 -7.53
CA CYS A 4 11.07 16.31 -6.86
C CYS A 4 9.62 16.73 -7.15
N VAL A 5 8.82 15.86 -7.77
CA VAL A 5 7.40 16.12 -8.06
C VAL A 5 6.58 15.82 -6.81
N ARG A 6 5.96 16.85 -6.25
CA ARG A 6 5.00 16.77 -5.14
C ARG A 6 3.61 16.50 -5.71
N ILE A 7 3.09 15.28 -5.55
CA ILE A 7 1.70 14.97 -5.90
C ILE A 7 0.81 15.43 -4.74
N LYS A 8 -0.17 16.29 -5.02
CA LYS A 8 -1.20 16.74 -4.06
C LYS A 8 -2.39 15.77 -4.09
N PRO A 9 -3.13 15.60 -2.97
CA PRO A 9 -4.41 14.89 -2.98
C PRO A 9 -5.48 15.71 -3.73
N GLN A 10 -6.28 15.07 -4.57
CA GLN A 10 -7.49 15.67 -5.15
C GLN A 10 -8.72 15.12 -4.40
N GLU A 11 -9.43 16.04 -3.74
CA GLU A 11 -10.82 15.90 -3.28
C GLU A 11 -11.75 16.58 -4.30
N GLY A 12 -13.00 16.09 -4.39
CA GLY A 12 -14.15 16.71 -5.09
C GLY A 12 -14.59 15.91 -6.33
N LEU A 13 -15.68 15.11 -6.24
CA LEU A 13 -17.10 15.45 -6.56
C LEU A 13 -17.27 15.71 -8.08
N GLU A 14 -18.14 15.06 -8.86
CA GLU A 14 -19.60 15.00 -8.73
C GLU A 14 -20.17 14.26 -9.95
N ASN A 15 -21.16 13.37 -9.76
CA ASN A 15 -22.38 13.29 -10.59
C ASN A 15 -23.23 12.06 -10.20
N ASN A 16 -24.15 12.27 -9.26
CA ASN A 16 -25.29 11.38 -9.02
C ASN A 16 -26.42 11.70 -10.02
N SER A 17 -26.65 10.83 -10.98
CA SER A 17 -27.94 10.77 -11.67
C SER A 17 -28.54 9.39 -11.43
N VAL A 18 -29.46 9.31 -10.48
CA VAL A 18 -30.29 8.12 -10.29
C VAL A 18 -31.68 8.50 -10.78
N ALA A 19 -32.08 7.85 -11.87
CA ALA A 19 -33.42 7.89 -12.41
C ALA A 19 -34.41 7.30 -11.38
N GLU A 20 -35.61 7.87 -11.35
CA GLU A 20 -36.76 7.44 -10.55
C GLU A 20 -36.93 5.91 -10.59
N VAL A 21 -36.95 5.26 -9.42
CA VAL A 21 -37.06 3.80 -9.26
C VAL A 21 -38.52 3.43 -8.97
N ASP A 22 -39.11 2.59 -9.83
CA ASP A 22 -40.47 2.03 -9.74
C ASP A 22 -40.59 1.10 -8.50
N PRO A 23 -41.68 1.13 -7.69
CA PRO A 23 -41.75 0.42 -6.39
C PRO A 23 -41.83 -1.12 -6.47
N GLY A 24 -41.71 -1.71 -7.66
CA GLY A 24 -41.97 -3.12 -7.91
C GLY A 24 -40.74 -4.04 -7.95
N ASP A 25 -39.53 -3.50 -8.05
CA ASP A 25 -38.34 -4.32 -8.26
C ASP A 25 -37.66 -4.72 -6.93
N PRO A 26 -37.28 -6.01 -6.76
CA PRO A 26 -36.51 -6.46 -5.60
C PRO A 26 -35.16 -5.72 -5.54
N PRO A 27 -34.66 -5.39 -4.34
CA PRO A 27 -33.43 -4.62 -4.19
C PRO A 27 -32.29 -5.36 -4.89
N VAL A 28 -31.83 -4.81 -6.01
CA VAL A 28 -30.58 -5.21 -6.65
C VAL A 28 -29.49 -4.90 -5.64
N LEU A 29 -28.98 -5.94 -4.97
CA LEU A 29 -27.77 -5.80 -4.16
C LEU A 29 -26.71 -5.19 -5.10
N PRO A 30 -26.12 -4.04 -4.76
CA PRO A 30 -25.10 -3.47 -5.60
C PRO A 30 -24.00 -4.51 -5.74
N ASP A 31 -23.68 -4.80 -7.00
CA ASP A 31 -22.57 -5.65 -7.42
C ASP A 31 -21.40 -5.34 -6.50
N VAL A 32 -20.87 -6.36 -5.80
CA VAL A 32 -19.78 -6.20 -4.84
C VAL A 32 -18.64 -5.60 -5.62
N GLN A 33 -18.53 -4.28 -5.56
CA GLN A 33 -17.46 -3.55 -6.20
C GLN A 33 -16.21 -4.23 -5.68
N LYS A 34 -15.47 -4.87 -6.59
CA LYS A 34 -14.19 -5.45 -6.27
C LYS A 34 -13.37 -4.31 -5.71
N LEU A 35 -13.32 -4.23 -4.38
CA LEU A 35 -12.47 -3.31 -3.64
C LEU A 35 -11.12 -3.37 -4.34
N PRO A 36 -10.49 -2.23 -4.68
CA PRO A 36 -9.17 -2.24 -5.27
C PRO A 36 -8.37 -3.20 -4.41
N SER A 37 -7.91 -4.31 -5.02
CA SER A 37 -7.15 -5.29 -4.28
C SER A 37 -5.97 -4.53 -3.75
N GLU A 38 -5.99 -4.18 -2.46
CA GLU A 38 -4.88 -3.57 -1.76
C GLU A 38 -3.71 -4.46 -2.15
N SER A 39 -2.80 -3.95 -2.98
CA SER A 39 -1.70 -4.77 -3.47
C SER A 39 -0.91 -5.14 -2.23
N ILE A 40 -1.00 -6.36 -1.74
CA ILE A 40 -0.28 -6.71 -0.51
C ILE A 40 1.18 -6.93 -0.94
N ASP A 41 2.06 -5.97 -0.61
CA ASP A 41 3.49 -6.02 -0.94
C ASP A 41 4.35 -6.68 0.16
N ILE A 42 3.69 -7.39 1.08
CA ILE A 42 4.27 -8.15 2.18
C ILE A 42 3.76 -9.60 2.12
N GLY A 43 4.50 -10.52 2.73
CA GLY A 43 4.23 -11.94 2.61
C GLY A 43 3.02 -12.43 3.41
N ASP A 44 2.67 -13.69 3.23
CA ASP A 44 1.76 -14.43 4.09
C ASP A 44 2.40 -15.77 4.52
N ILE A 45 1.62 -16.62 5.19
CA ILE A 45 2.06 -17.95 5.63
C ILE A 45 2.51 -18.88 4.49
N ASN A 46 2.01 -18.65 3.27
CA ASN A 46 2.30 -19.47 2.10
C ASN A 46 3.52 -18.95 1.32
N THR A 47 3.67 -17.64 1.22
CA THR A 47 4.78 -17.01 0.46
C THR A 47 6.04 -16.83 1.29
N GLY A 48 5.92 -16.77 2.63
CA GLY A 48 7.00 -16.33 3.50
C GLY A 48 7.30 -14.83 3.35
N PRO A 49 8.36 -14.32 3.99
CA PRO A 49 8.67 -12.89 4.01
C PRO A 49 9.01 -12.31 2.62
N ILE A 50 8.38 -11.20 2.25
CA ILE A 50 8.70 -10.47 1.00
C ILE A 50 9.79 -9.43 1.23
N ARG A 51 10.84 -9.48 0.38
CA ARG A 51 12.06 -8.67 0.50
C ARG A 51 12.39 -7.99 -0.83
N PRO A 52 11.73 -6.88 -1.17
CA PRO A 52 11.95 -6.22 -2.46
C PRO A 52 13.33 -5.56 -2.47
N ASN A 53 14.14 -5.84 -3.49
CA ASN A 53 15.43 -5.18 -3.69
C ASN A 53 15.25 -3.97 -4.62
N LEU A 54 15.08 -2.78 -4.04
CA LEU A 54 14.90 -1.55 -4.81
C LEU A 54 16.24 -0.86 -5.04
N GLN A 55 16.43 -0.31 -6.24
CA GLN A 55 17.58 0.54 -6.56
C GLN A 55 17.63 1.77 -5.64
N THR A 56 16.47 2.26 -5.19
CA THR A 56 16.36 3.36 -4.24
C THR A 56 15.10 3.19 -3.40
N TYR A 57 15.27 3.18 -2.09
CA TYR A 57 14.17 3.18 -1.14
C TYR A 57 13.68 4.62 -0.89
N PRO A 58 12.37 4.79 -0.59
CA PRO A 58 11.83 6.04 -0.09
C PRO A 58 12.69 6.64 1.03
N LYS A 59 12.85 7.97 0.98
CA LYS A 59 13.58 8.74 1.97
C LYS A 59 12.61 9.63 2.73
N ASN A 60 12.67 9.57 4.04
CA ASN A 60 11.95 10.48 4.92
C ASN A 60 12.94 11.40 5.66
N VAL A 61 12.45 12.58 6.04
CA VAL A 61 13.21 13.54 6.85
C VAL A 61 13.03 13.14 8.31
N PHE A 62 14.11 12.75 8.96
CA PHE A 62 14.15 12.47 10.39
C PHE A 62 15.04 13.49 11.09
N GLY A 63 14.42 14.49 11.70
CA GLY A 63 15.13 15.65 12.26
C GLY A 63 15.83 16.45 11.17
N LYS A 64 17.18 16.43 11.17
CA LYS A 64 18.02 17.12 10.18
C LYS A 64 18.56 16.20 9.08
N GLN A 65 18.30 14.90 9.16
CA GLN A 65 18.88 13.91 8.26
C GLN A 65 17.79 13.28 7.39
N ASN A 66 18.14 12.96 6.15
CA ASN A 66 17.32 12.11 5.29
C ASN A 66 17.69 10.66 5.54
N ARG A 67 16.73 9.83 5.94
CA ARG A 67 16.92 8.41 6.20
C ARG A 67 16.05 7.59 5.26
N ALA A 68 16.54 6.42 4.90
CA ALA A 68 15.84 5.42 4.12
C ALA A 68 16.20 4.03 4.64
N PHE A 69 15.38 3.05 4.30
CA PHE A 69 15.71 1.66 4.49
C PHE A 69 16.96 1.26 3.66
N SER A 70 17.76 0.34 4.20
CA SER A 70 18.93 -0.24 3.52
C SER A 70 18.68 -1.72 3.26
N SER A 71 18.71 -2.14 2.00
CA SER A 71 18.53 -3.54 1.60
C SER A 71 19.57 -4.48 2.21
N THR A 72 20.74 -3.97 2.59
CA THR A 72 21.79 -4.74 3.29
C THR A 72 21.31 -5.34 4.62
N LEU A 73 20.22 -4.82 5.20
CA LEU A 73 19.61 -5.42 6.39
C LEU A 73 19.04 -6.81 6.10
N PHE A 74 18.63 -7.09 4.86
CA PHE A 74 18.12 -8.42 4.49
C PHE A 74 19.16 -9.53 4.61
N ASP A 75 20.45 -9.20 4.51
CA ASP A 75 21.54 -10.17 4.62
C ASP A 75 21.66 -10.70 6.05
N GLY A 76 21.41 -9.85 7.05
CA GLY A 76 21.46 -10.21 8.48
C GLY A 76 20.13 -10.73 9.04
N PHE A 77 19.01 -10.36 8.41
CA PHE A 77 17.66 -10.63 8.94
C PHE A 77 16.76 -11.27 7.87
N PRO A 78 16.81 -12.61 7.68
CA PRO A 78 16.02 -13.31 6.67
C PRO A 78 14.50 -13.19 6.85
N TRP A 79 14.05 -12.88 8.07
CA TRP A 79 12.65 -12.72 8.47
C TRP A 79 12.15 -11.27 8.37
N LEU A 80 12.99 -10.34 7.92
CA LEU A 80 12.63 -8.93 7.78
C LEU A 80 11.86 -8.72 6.48
N GLU A 81 10.82 -7.91 6.52
CA GLU A 81 10.05 -7.50 5.35
C GLU A 81 10.05 -5.99 5.22
N TYR A 82 9.94 -5.50 3.99
CA TYR A 82 9.76 -4.08 3.73
C TYR A 82 8.53 -3.87 2.84
N SER A 83 7.57 -3.09 3.34
CA SER A 83 6.42 -2.63 2.55
C SER A 83 6.78 -1.32 1.89
N ILE A 84 6.75 -1.30 0.56
CA ILE A 84 6.94 -0.10 -0.26
C ILE A 84 5.77 0.86 -0.04
N GLN A 85 4.55 0.32 0.03
CA GLN A 85 3.34 1.11 0.22
C GLN A 85 3.31 1.83 1.56
N ARG A 86 3.83 1.19 2.62
CA ARG A 86 3.86 1.78 3.96
C ARG A 86 5.17 2.48 4.30
N ASP A 87 6.17 2.40 3.43
CA ASP A 87 7.57 2.80 3.72
C ASP A 87 8.01 2.33 5.11
N ALA A 88 7.79 1.03 5.38
CA ALA A 88 7.91 0.48 6.72
C ALA A 88 8.46 -0.94 6.71
N VAL A 89 9.19 -1.26 7.78
CA VAL A 89 9.81 -2.56 8.00
C VAL A 89 8.96 -3.38 8.96
N PHE A 90 8.76 -4.66 8.65
CA PHE A 90 8.00 -5.59 9.47
C PHE A 90 8.84 -6.80 9.86
N PHE A 91 8.55 -7.34 11.05
CA PHE A 91 9.09 -8.60 11.53
C PHE A 91 8.09 -9.70 11.17
N TYR A 92 8.40 -10.51 10.14
CA TYR A 92 7.46 -11.48 9.58
C TYR A 92 6.82 -12.40 10.64
N PRO A 93 7.58 -13.04 11.56
CA PRO A 93 6.97 -13.95 12.52
C PRO A 93 5.98 -13.28 13.47
N CYS A 94 6.14 -12.00 13.82
CA CYS A 94 5.21 -11.28 14.71
C CYS A 94 3.97 -10.76 13.98
N ARG A 95 4.01 -10.70 12.64
CA ARG A 95 2.86 -10.28 11.83
C ARG A 95 2.00 -11.47 11.44
N VAL A 96 2.61 -12.64 11.29
CA VAL A 96 1.94 -13.87 10.83
C VAL A 96 1.50 -14.77 11.99
N PHE A 97 2.14 -14.71 13.15
CA PHE A 97 1.78 -15.44 14.38
C PHE A 97 1.45 -14.49 15.52
#